data_AF-A0A317HGD5-F1
#
_entry.id   AF-A0A317HGD5-F1
#
_cell.length_a   1.000
_cell.length_b   1.000
_cell.length_c   1.000
_cell.angle_alpha   90.00
_cell.angle_beta   90.00
_cell.angle_gamma   90.00
#
_symmetry.space_group_name_H-M   'P 1'
#
loop_
_entity.id
_entity.type
_entity.pdbx_description
1 polymer ?
#
loop_
_entity_poly.entity_id
_entity_poly.type
_entity_poly.pdbx_seq_one_letter_code
_entity_poly.pdbx_strand_id
1 'polypeptide(L)'
;MLSQPDQAAGSRIQLFLKYAFFLLVAVYIADLFTPLRLHLDSLRYYAIKEWIEAGRPANTEASRDYFPYGYTALLLLFTKLGILKSFSIVLINTIYLFAGLFFLYKVFDKKFSVYLFFILVLINWLFVKFVTHPLSEMQYLFFSLASIYFFYHFTVQKKFQLLLLSLILGWLAFMTRTVGITLIGAIAVGLIWQYRVQQLAFLKKNKILVGAVLVLLTAALIIFSKPLGINHYGGVLSEHFKEAPFFKRISWRFKEWGEIFINTPSNKVIDYVAKAGEFVFILVGLAVFVWFIHRLYFRKNSIPFFIKAYFLFYCLIMFNWPFNDPRFWVPVMPVMAAVLLQLYSGERSQIVRNLFKALFPVYMLLGAFASGYIVYTSFHKELFARTQAKGVYRTEYEMHFFGKPMNDTTKSIDPFVLHVLQKYD
;
A
#
# COMPACT_ATOMS: atom_id res chain seq x y z
N MET A 1 -30.62 -9.10 40.06
CA MET A 1 -29.44 -8.94 39.19
C MET A 1 -29.77 -9.47 37.80
N LEU A 2 -30.43 -8.66 36.97
CA LEU A 2 -30.62 -8.96 35.55
C LEU A 2 -29.50 -8.24 34.81
N SER A 3 -28.53 -8.99 34.30
CA SER A 3 -27.52 -8.44 33.39
C SER A 3 -28.25 -7.88 32.16
N GLN A 4 -28.01 -6.61 31.85
CA GLN A 4 -28.64 -5.94 30.71
C GLN A 4 -28.29 -6.72 29.42
N PRO A 5 -29.29 -7.13 28.62
CA PRO A 5 -29.08 -7.94 27.41
C PRO A 5 -28.11 -7.30 26.40
N ASP A 6 -27.98 -5.97 26.40
CA ASP A 6 -27.06 -5.22 25.54
C ASP A 6 -25.58 -5.47 25.86
N GLN A 7 -25.22 -5.73 27.12
CA GLN A 7 -23.84 -6.07 27.50
C GLN A 7 -23.44 -7.47 27.03
N ALA A 8 -24.37 -8.42 27.08
CA ALA A 8 -24.15 -9.79 26.62
C ALA A 8 -24.00 -9.86 25.10
N ALA A 9 -24.82 -9.12 24.35
CA ALA A 9 -24.71 -9.04 22.89
C ALA A 9 -23.37 -8.43 22.42
N GLY A 10 -22.90 -7.38 23.09
CA GLY A 10 -21.60 -6.77 22.81
C GLY A 10 -20.42 -7.74 23.02
N SER A 11 -20.49 -8.57 24.06
CA SER A 11 -19.45 -9.57 24.36
C SER A 11 -19.37 -10.66 23.27
N ARG A 12 -20.51 -11.16 22.78
CA ARG A 12 -20.56 -12.16 21.71
C ARG A 12 -19.97 -11.65 20.39
N ILE A 13 -20.25 -10.41 20.01
CA ILE A 13 -19.71 -9.80 18.78
C ILE A 13 -18.19 -9.65 18.86
N GLN A 14 -17.66 -9.18 20.00
CA GLN A 14 -16.21 -9.04 20.18
C GLN A 14 -15.50 -10.41 20.12
N LEU A 15 -16.11 -11.44 20.71
CA LEU A 15 -15.60 -12.80 20.64
C LEU A 15 -15.57 -13.34 19.20
N PHE A 16 -16.66 -13.12 18.44
CA PHE A 16 -16.70 -13.47 17.02
C PHE A 16 -15.61 -12.75 16.20
N LEU A 17 -15.46 -11.43 16.38
CA LEU A 17 -14.43 -10.65 15.70
C LEU A 17 -13.02 -11.14 16.07
N LYS A 18 -12.80 -11.51 17.33
CA LYS A 18 -11.53 -12.09 17.78
C LYS A 18 -11.23 -13.40 17.05
N TYR A 19 -12.18 -14.32 16.96
CA TYR A 19 -11.98 -15.58 16.24
C TYR A 19 -11.80 -15.38 14.73
N ALA A 20 -12.59 -14.49 14.11
CA ALA A 20 -12.43 -14.15 12.70
C ALA A 20 -11.05 -13.54 12.41
N PHE A 21 -10.52 -12.71 13.31
CA PHE A 21 -9.15 -12.20 13.21
C PHE A 21 -8.11 -13.32 13.25
N PHE A 22 -8.20 -14.26 14.21
CA PHE A 22 -7.24 -15.37 14.30
C PHE A 22 -7.35 -16.33 13.11
N LEU A 23 -8.55 -16.51 12.55
CA LEU A 23 -8.73 -17.26 11.30
C LEU A 23 -8.00 -16.58 10.14
N LEU A 24 -8.10 -15.25 10.02
CA LEU A 24 -7.33 -14.51 9.02
C LEU A 24 -5.82 -14.63 9.27
N VAL A 25 -5.35 -14.56 10.52
CA VAL A 25 -3.94 -14.81 10.83
C VAL A 25 -3.51 -16.20 10.34
N ALA A 26 -4.32 -17.24 10.54
CA ALA A 26 -4.03 -18.58 10.05
C ALA A 26 -3.96 -18.64 8.51
N VAL A 27 -4.82 -17.91 7.80
CA VAL A 27 -4.75 -17.75 6.33
C VAL A 27 -3.40 -17.15 5.91
N TYR A 28 -2.98 -16.05 6.54
CA TYR A 28 -1.69 -15.42 6.23
C TYR A 28 -0.49 -16.31 6.57
N ILE A 29 -0.61 -17.17 7.59
CA ILE A 29 0.40 -18.20 7.89
C ILE A 29 0.43 -19.26 6.80
N ALA A 30 -0.73 -19.71 6.30
CA ALA A 30 -0.78 -20.66 5.19
C ALA A 30 -0.16 -20.08 3.91
N ASP A 31 -0.38 -18.78 3.66
CA ASP A 31 0.20 -18.06 2.52
C ASP A 31 1.74 -18.02 2.53
N LEU A 32 2.40 -18.25 3.67
CA LEU A 32 3.87 -18.36 3.74
C LEU A 32 4.42 -19.49 2.86
N PHE A 33 3.61 -20.52 2.60
CA PHE A 33 3.99 -21.68 1.79
C PHE A 33 3.59 -21.55 0.32
N THR A 34 3.20 -20.34 -0.12
CA THR A 34 2.94 -20.09 -1.53
C THR A 34 4.20 -20.19 -2.38
N PRO A 35 4.10 -20.73 -3.61
CA PRO A 35 5.13 -20.53 -4.61
C PRO A 35 5.37 -19.04 -4.87
N LEU A 36 6.56 -18.71 -5.33
CA LEU A 36 7.01 -17.36 -5.65
C LEU A 36 6.07 -16.76 -6.70
N ARG A 37 5.26 -15.77 -6.29
CA ARG A 37 4.30 -15.10 -7.15
C ARG A 37 4.97 -13.95 -7.88
N LEU A 38 5.33 -14.17 -9.14
CA LEU A 38 6.00 -13.18 -9.96
C LEU A 38 5.04 -12.11 -10.45
N HIS A 39 5.58 -10.90 -10.50
CA HIS A 39 4.99 -9.71 -11.08
C HIS A 39 6.07 -8.99 -11.89
N LEU A 40 5.69 -8.17 -12.86
CA LEU A 40 6.64 -7.42 -13.69
C LEU A 40 7.64 -6.62 -12.83
N ASP A 41 7.12 -5.87 -11.86
CA ASP A 41 7.94 -5.12 -10.91
C ASP A 41 8.84 -5.99 -10.04
N SER A 42 8.41 -7.20 -9.68
CA SER A 42 9.25 -8.15 -8.94
C SER A 42 10.46 -8.56 -9.76
N LEU A 43 10.26 -8.90 -11.03
CA LEU A 43 11.35 -9.25 -11.94
C LEU A 43 12.35 -8.10 -12.08
N ARG A 44 11.88 -6.85 -12.11
CA ARG A 44 12.75 -5.67 -12.10
C ARG A 44 13.58 -5.57 -10.82
N TYR A 45 12.98 -5.79 -9.64
CA TYR A 45 13.73 -5.83 -8.38
C TYR A 45 14.80 -6.94 -8.38
N TYR A 46 14.47 -8.14 -8.88
CA TYR A 46 15.45 -9.22 -9.04
C TYR A 46 16.55 -8.86 -10.04
N ALA A 47 16.22 -8.23 -11.17
CA ALA A 47 17.21 -7.82 -12.17
C ALA A 47 18.20 -6.81 -11.61
N ILE A 48 17.71 -5.79 -10.87
CA ILE A 48 18.57 -4.81 -10.19
C ILE A 48 19.46 -5.52 -9.16
N LYS A 49 18.88 -6.42 -8.35
CA LYS A 49 19.62 -7.20 -7.35
C LYS A 49 20.75 -8.03 -7.98
N GLU A 50 20.45 -8.83 -9.00
CA GLU A 50 21.45 -9.69 -9.66
C GLU A 50 22.52 -8.88 -10.37
N TRP A 51 22.16 -7.72 -10.91
CA TRP A 51 23.10 -6.77 -11.46
C TRP A 51 24.09 -6.24 -10.40
N ILE A 52 23.60 -5.87 -9.21
CA ILE A 52 24.44 -5.43 -8.08
C ILE A 52 25.37 -6.57 -7.63
N GLU A 53 24.86 -7.79 -7.48
CA GLU A 53 25.66 -8.95 -7.04
C GLU A 53 26.75 -9.32 -8.04
N ALA A 54 26.49 -9.17 -9.34
CA ALA A 54 27.47 -9.43 -10.38
C ALA A 54 28.56 -8.35 -10.50
N GLY A 55 28.50 -7.26 -9.72
CA GLY A 55 29.47 -6.16 -9.76
C GLY A 55 29.54 -5.45 -11.11
N ARG A 56 28.46 -5.47 -11.89
CA ARG A 56 28.44 -4.91 -13.25
C ARG A 56 28.47 -3.37 -13.23
N PRO A 57 29.03 -2.70 -14.26
CA PRO A 57 29.14 -1.24 -14.31
C PRO A 57 27.79 -0.55 -14.55
N ALA A 58 27.62 0.68 -14.02
CA ALA A 58 26.37 1.45 -13.88
C ALA A 58 25.60 1.81 -15.17
N ASN A 59 25.95 1.23 -16.31
CA ASN A 59 25.50 1.67 -17.64
C ASN A 59 24.49 0.71 -18.30
N THR A 60 24.05 -0.35 -17.61
CA THR A 60 23.08 -1.35 -18.13
C THR A 60 21.62 -0.92 -17.98
N GLU A 61 20.68 -1.63 -18.61
CA GLU A 61 19.23 -1.36 -18.44
C GLU A 61 18.77 -1.42 -16.97
N ALA A 62 19.25 -2.40 -16.20
CA ALA A 62 18.89 -2.55 -14.78
C ALA A 62 19.34 -1.36 -13.92
N SER A 63 20.47 -0.73 -14.25
CA SER A 63 20.97 0.44 -13.52
C SER A 63 20.33 1.76 -13.98
N ARG A 64 19.58 1.74 -15.08
CA ARG A 64 18.75 2.87 -15.55
C ARG A 64 17.31 2.80 -15.04
N ASP A 65 16.97 1.77 -14.28
CA ASP A 65 15.64 1.63 -13.70
C ASP A 65 15.35 2.76 -12.69
N TYR A 66 14.13 3.28 -12.70
CA TYR A 66 13.68 4.35 -11.80
C TYR A 66 13.26 3.86 -10.41
N PHE A 67 13.33 2.55 -10.16
CA PHE A 67 12.92 1.96 -8.88
C PHE A 67 13.90 2.32 -7.75
N PRO A 68 13.40 2.79 -6.61
CA PRO A 68 14.24 2.99 -5.43
C PRO A 68 14.84 1.69 -4.91
N TYR A 69 16.07 1.77 -4.41
CA TYR A 69 16.86 0.62 -4.00
C TYR A 69 16.44 -0.01 -2.65
N GLY A 70 15.52 0.58 -1.90
CA GLY A 70 15.19 0.14 -0.54
C GLY A 70 14.67 -1.30 -0.45
N TYR A 71 13.81 -1.71 -1.39
CA TYR A 71 13.33 -3.10 -1.45
C TYR A 71 14.40 -4.04 -2.01
N THR A 72 15.15 -3.61 -3.03
CA THR A 72 16.29 -4.37 -3.56
C THR A 72 17.34 -4.66 -2.49
N ALA A 73 17.62 -3.70 -1.61
CA ALA A 73 18.55 -3.86 -0.48
C ALA A 73 18.09 -4.95 0.50
N LEU A 74 16.77 -5.08 0.72
CA LEU A 74 16.21 -6.17 1.52
C LEU A 74 16.44 -7.53 0.84
N LEU A 75 16.21 -7.63 -0.48
CA LEU A 75 16.47 -8.86 -1.24
C LEU A 75 17.96 -9.24 -1.22
N LEU A 76 18.85 -8.26 -1.36
CA LEU A 76 20.30 -8.46 -1.24
C LEU A 76 20.69 -8.95 0.15
N LEU A 77 20.11 -8.38 1.21
CA LEU A 77 20.34 -8.84 2.57
C LEU A 77 19.92 -10.30 2.75
N PHE A 78 18.72 -10.67 2.30
CA PHE A 78 18.25 -12.06 2.37
C PHE A 78 19.12 -13.02 1.56
N THR A 79 19.68 -12.57 0.44
CA THR A 79 20.60 -13.40 -0.36
C THR A 79 21.92 -13.61 0.36
N LYS A 80 22.49 -12.55 0.94
CA LYS A 80 23.71 -12.65 1.75
C LYS A 80 23.53 -13.53 2.99
N LEU A 81 22.32 -13.57 3.53
CA LEU A 81 21.94 -14.45 4.64
C LEU A 81 21.59 -15.88 4.19
N GLY A 82 21.53 -16.16 2.88
CA GLY A 82 21.18 -17.48 2.36
C GLY A 82 19.70 -17.88 2.53
N ILE A 83 18.82 -16.91 2.83
CA ILE A 83 17.40 -17.15 3.15
C ILE A 83 16.44 -16.54 2.12
N LEU A 84 16.92 -16.02 0.99
CA LEU A 84 16.06 -15.44 -0.04
C LEU A 84 15.27 -16.54 -0.77
N LYS A 85 14.09 -16.86 -0.21
CA LYS A 85 13.10 -17.78 -0.75
C LYS A 85 11.71 -17.17 -0.66
N SER A 86 10.75 -17.70 -1.43
CA SER A 86 9.34 -17.27 -1.37
C SER A 86 8.84 -17.15 0.07
N PHE A 87 9.06 -18.19 0.88
CA PHE A 87 8.71 -18.21 2.31
C PHE A 87 9.19 -16.98 3.09
N SER A 88 10.48 -16.65 3.02
CA SER A 88 11.06 -15.53 3.77
C SER A 88 10.51 -14.19 3.31
N ILE A 89 10.20 -14.05 2.01
CA ILE A 89 9.61 -12.83 1.45
C ILE A 89 8.19 -12.64 1.96
N VAL A 90 7.35 -13.67 1.88
CA VAL A 90 5.97 -13.58 2.37
C VAL A 90 5.94 -13.38 3.89
N LEU A 91 6.87 -14.02 4.62
CA LEU A 91 7.02 -13.84 6.05
C LEU A 91 7.33 -12.38 6.41
N ILE A 92 8.35 -11.77 5.80
CA ILE A 92 8.70 -10.39 6.12
C ILE A 92 7.61 -9.40 5.70
N ASN A 93 6.96 -9.64 4.57
CA ASN A 93 5.81 -8.83 4.12
C ASN A 93 4.65 -8.91 5.12
N THR A 94 4.38 -10.11 5.65
CA THR A 94 3.36 -10.33 6.67
C THR A 94 3.73 -9.60 7.96
N ILE A 95 4.97 -9.72 8.43
CA ILE A 95 5.47 -8.98 9.61
C ILE A 95 5.31 -7.47 9.41
N TYR A 96 5.72 -6.94 8.26
CA TYR A 96 5.58 -5.53 7.92
C TYR A 96 4.12 -5.06 7.93
N LEU A 97 3.21 -5.85 7.36
CA LEU A 97 1.78 -5.56 7.39
C LEU A 97 1.26 -5.48 8.83
N PHE A 98 1.39 -6.55 9.61
CA PHE A 98 0.86 -6.60 10.98
C PHE A 98 1.48 -5.54 11.88
N ALA A 99 2.80 -5.32 11.81
CA ALA A 99 3.47 -4.30 12.61
C ALA A 99 3.06 -2.88 12.19
N GLY A 100 2.90 -2.62 10.90
CA GLY A 100 2.38 -1.35 10.39
C GLY A 100 0.96 -1.05 10.89
N LEU A 101 0.06 -2.04 10.82
CA LEU A 101 -1.30 -1.91 11.35
C LEU A 101 -1.31 -1.67 12.86
N PHE A 102 -0.43 -2.35 13.60
CA PHE A 102 -0.28 -2.13 15.03
C PHE A 102 0.13 -0.69 15.36
N PHE A 103 1.14 -0.13 14.68
CA PHE A 103 1.56 1.26 14.85
C PHE A 103 0.41 2.23 14.59
N LEU A 104 -0.33 2.03 13.51
CA LEU A 104 -1.46 2.89 13.18
C LEU A 104 -2.59 2.78 14.20
N TYR A 105 -2.94 1.57 14.65
CA TYR A 105 -3.94 1.37 15.69
C TYR A 105 -3.58 2.14 16.97
N LYS A 106 -2.29 2.16 17.35
CA LYS A 106 -1.81 2.93 18.51
C LYS A 106 -1.97 4.44 18.36
N VAL A 107 -1.89 4.98 17.14
CA VAL A 107 -2.14 6.41 16.89
C VAL A 107 -3.61 6.79 17.11
N PHE A 108 -4.53 5.88 16.79
CA PHE A 108 -5.97 6.11 16.96
C PHE A 108 -6.51 5.68 18.33
N ASP A 109 -5.66 5.09 19.18
CA ASP A 109 -5.88 4.69 20.58
C ASP A 109 -7.35 4.39 20.98
N LYS A 110 -7.77 3.13 20.83
CA LYS A 110 -9.07 2.58 21.27
C LYS A 110 -10.33 3.30 20.75
N LYS A 111 -10.23 4.20 19.76
CA LYS A 111 -11.40 4.85 19.14
C LYS A 111 -12.32 3.88 18.38
N PHE A 112 -11.84 2.68 18.06
CA PHE A 112 -12.59 1.63 17.39
C PHE A 112 -12.08 0.25 17.83
N SER A 113 -12.87 -0.80 17.55
CA SER A 113 -12.47 -2.19 17.84
C SER A 113 -11.21 -2.56 17.05
N VAL A 114 -10.17 -3.03 17.76
CA VAL A 114 -8.92 -3.49 17.15
C VAL A 114 -9.17 -4.62 16.16
N TYR A 115 -9.97 -5.62 16.53
CA TYR A 115 -10.22 -6.78 15.67
C TYR A 115 -10.96 -6.38 14.39
N LEU A 116 -11.96 -5.50 14.50
CA LEU A 116 -12.68 -5.01 13.32
C LEU A 116 -11.77 -4.24 12.37
N PHE A 117 -10.87 -3.40 12.90
CA PHE A 117 -9.89 -2.68 12.10
C PHE A 117 -8.95 -3.63 11.34
N PHE A 118 -8.36 -4.59 12.05
CA PHE A 118 -7.49 -5.57 11.41
C PHE A 118 -8.25 -6.40 10.38
N ILE A 119 -9.46 -6.88 10.68
CA ILE A 119 -10.29 -7.63 9.73
C ILE A 119 -10.56 -6.81 8.47
N LEU A 120 -11.02 -5.57 8.58
CA LEU A 120 -11.35 -4.72 7.43
C LEU A 120 -10.18 -4.53 6.48
N VAL A 121 -8.97 -4.40 7.02
CA VAL A 121 -7.75 -4.23 6.23
C VAL A 121 -7.27 -5.57 5.66
N LEU A 122 -7.10 -6.59 6.51
CA LEU A 122 -6.53 -7.88 6.13
C LEU A 122 -7.41 -8.68 5.16
N ILE A 123 -8.74 -8.54 5.26
CA ILE A 123 -9.65 -9.23 4.35
C ILE A 123 -9.77 -8.53 2.98
N ASN A 124 -9.15 -7.36 2.82
CA ASN A 124 -9.19 -6.69 1.53
C ASN A 124 -8.34 -7.45 0.50
N TRP A 125 -8.89 -7.69 -0.70
CA TRP A 125 -8.25 -8.50 -1.74
C TRP A 125 -6.86 -7.97 -2.14
N LEU A 126 -6.62 -6.66 -2.04
CA LEU A 126 -5.31 -6.06 -2.32
C LEU A 126 -4.27 -6.53 -1.30
N PHE A 127 -4.60 -6.58 -0.02
CA PHE A 127 -3.68 -7.03 1.02
C PHE A 127 -3.42 -8.53 0.92
N VAL A 128 -4.49 -9.31 0.74
CA VAL A 128 -4.40 -10.76 0.51
C VAL A 128 -3.48 -11.06 -0.69
N LYS A 129 -3.66 -10.34 -1.80
CA LYS A 129 -2.84 -10.54 -3.00
C LYS A 129 -1.41 -10.06 -2.80
N PHE A 130 -1.19 -8.82 -2.34
CA PHE A 130 0.13 -8.20 -2.42
C PHE A 130 1.08 -8.58 -1.28
N VAL A 131 0.58 -9.14 -0.18
CA VAL A 131 1.46 -9.70 0.87
C VAL A 131 2.31 -10.85 0.33
N THR A 132 1.75 -11.64 -0.60
CA THR A 132 2.41 -12.82 -1.17
C THR A 132 3.35 -12.51 -2.34
N HIS A 133 3.45 -11.25 -2.76
CA HIS A 133 4.30 -10.87 -3.89
C HIS A 133 5.61 -10.24 -3.41
N PRO A 134 6.74 -10.50 -4.08
CA PRO A 134 8.02 -9.84 -3.83
C PRO A 134 7.99 -8.40 -4.36
N LEU A 135 7.31 -7.52 -3.64
CA LEU A 135 7.14 -6.12 -3.97
C LEU A 135 7.28 -5.21 -2.74
N SER A 136 7.46 -3.91 -3.01
CA SER A 136 7.80 -2.91 -2.01
C SER A 136 6.62 -2.37 -1.18
N GLU A 137 5.38 -2.74 -1.49
CA GLU A 137 4.17 -2.20 -0.85
C GLU A 137 4.17 -2.40 0.66
N MET A 138 4.45 -3.62 1.15
CA MET A 138 4.39 -3.93 2.58
C MET A 138 5.52 -3.25 3.35
N GLN A 139 6.73 -3.24 2.80
CA GLN A 139 7.88 -2.54 3.40
C GLN A 139 7.62 -1.02 3.49
N TYR A 140 7.09 -0.43 2.42
CA TYR A 140 6.71 0.99 2.41
C TYR A 140 5.61 1.30 3.43
N LEU A 141 4.58 0.45 3.50
CA LEU A 141 3.49 0.58 4.47
C LEU A 141 4.03 0.53 5.90
N PHE A 142 4.91 -0.42 6.22
CA PHE A 142 5.52 -0.51 7.55
C PHE A 142 6.27 0.76 7.93
N PHE A 143 7.21 1.21 7.08
CA PHE A 143 8.02 2.39 7.39
C PHE A 143 7.18 3.67 7.45
N SER A 144 6.18 3.81 6.57
CA SER A 144 5.29 4.97 6.57
C SER A 144 4.41 5.04 7.82
N LEU A 145 3.78 3.93 8.22
CA LEU A 145 2.94 3.89 9.43
C LEU A 145 3.77 4.00 10.71
N ALA A 146 4.97 3.41 10.75
CA ALA A 146 5.90 3.57 11.86
C ALA A 146 6.35 5.05 11.99
N SER A 147 6.67 5.71 10.88
CA SER A 147 7.02 7.13 10.85
C SER A 147 5.87 8.01 11.36
N ILE A 148 4.63 7.73 10.95
CA ILE A 148 3.41 8.39 11.46
C ILE A 148 3.27 8.20 12.96
N TYR A 149 3.49 6.98 13.46
CA TYR A 149 3.42 6.65 14.88
C TYR A 149 4.44 7.42 15.72
N PHE A 150 5.71 7.41 15.33
CA PHE A 150 6.73 8.15 16.07
C PHE A 150 6.54 9.66 15.96
N PHE A 151 6.06 10.18 14.83
CA PHE A 151 5.71 11.60 14.71
C PHE A 151 4.54 11.97 15.63
N TYR A 152 3.50 11.14 15.69
CA TYR A 152 2.39 11.32 16.62
C TYR A 152 2.90 11.40 18.07
N HIS A 153 3.72 10.45 18.49
CA HIS A 153 4.30 10.47 19.84
C HIS A 153 5.22 11.67 20.07
N PHE A 154 5.97 12.13 19.06
CA PHE A 154 6.70 13.39 19.14
C PHE A 154 5.75 14.57 19.38
N THR A 155 4.62 14.65 18.69
CA THR A 155 3.67 15.77 18.89
C THR A 155 3.11 15.82 20.31
N VAL A 156 3.02 14.68 21.00
CA VAL A 156 2.56 14.59 22.40
C VAL A 156 3.71 14.82 23.39
N GLN A 157 4.84 14.12 23.24
CA GLN A 157 5.92 14.09 24.23
C GLN A 157 7.03 15.12 24.01
N LYS A 158 7.11 15.72 22.81
CA LYS A 158 8.15 16.68 22.40
C LYS A 158 9.60 16.20 22.46
N LYS A 159 9.83 14.88 22.57
CA LYS A 159 11.19 14.30 22.59
C LYS A 159 11.80 14.27 21.19
N PHE A 160 12.95 14.91 21.01
CA PHE A 160 13.63 15.00 19.71
C PHE A 160 13.99 13.63 19.09
N GLN A 161 14.32 12.64 19.92
CA GLN A 161 14.61 11.27 19.46
C GLN A 161 13.45 10.67 18.65
N LEU A 162 12.20 10.96 19.02
CA LEU A 162 11.01 10.47 18.31
C LEU A 162 10.85 11.16 16.95
N LEU A 163 11.19 12.45 16.86
CA LEU A 163 11.22 13.17 15.59
C LEU A 163 12.31 12.60 14.68
N LEU A 164 13.52 12.40 15.20
CA LEU A 164 14.62 11.82 14.44
C LEU A 164 14.26 10.43 13.91
N LEU A 165 13.69 9.57 14.75
CA LEU A 165 13.26 8.24 14.34
C LEU A 165 12.14 8.30 13.28
N SER A 166 11.18 9.21 13.43
CA SER A 166 10.15 9.44 12.42
C SER A 166 10.74 9.86 11.06
N LEU A 167 11.74 10.75 11.07
CA LEU A 167 12.43 11.20 9.86
C LEU A 167 13.26 10.09 9.22
N ILE A 168 13.98 9.28 10.00
CA ILE A 168 14.72 8.11 9.51
C ILE A 168 13.76 7.11 8.85
N LEU A 169 12.65 6.79 9.50
CA LEU A 169 11.65 5.88 8.94
C LEU A 169 10.96 6.48 7.71
N GLY A 170 10.69 7.79 7.70
CA GLY A 170 10.17 8.49 6.52
C GLY A 170 11.15 8.47 5.34
N TRP A 171 12.45 8.60 5.63
CA TRP A 171 13.51 8.43 4.64
C TRP A 171 13.58 7.00 4.10
N LEU A 172 13.53 5.99 4.97
CA LEU A 172 13.48 4.58 4.54
C LEU A 172 12.23 4.29 3.69
N ALA A 173 11.09 4.88 4.02
CA ALA A 173 9.89 4.80 3.18
C ALA A 173 10.13 5.43 1.80
N PHE A 174 10.74 6.62 1.73
CA PHE A 174 11.13 7.27 0.47
C PHE A 174 12.11 6.41 -0.35
N MET A 175 13.12 5.82 0.30
CA MET A 175 14.08 4.91 -0.33
C MET A 175 13.44 3.60 -0.78
N THR A 176 12.28 3.23 -0.22
CA THR A 176 11.51 2.05 -0.66
C THR A 176 10.61 2.41 -1.85
N ARG A 177 9.95 3.57 -1.81
CA ARG A 177 9.13 4.12 -2.90
C ARG A 177 9.18 5.64 -2.89
N THR A 178 9.38 6.25 -4.06
CA THR A 178 9.48 7.72 -4.23
C THR A 178 8.24 8.47 -3.74
N VAL A 179 7.05 7.85 -3.78
CA VAL A 179 5.81 8.40 -3.19
C VAL A 179 5.93 8.69 -1.69
N GLY A 180 6.93 8.12 -1.00
CA GLY A 180 7.33 8.49 0.37
C GLY A 180 7.63 9.96 0.59
N ILE A 181 7.88 10.74 -0.47
CA ILE A 181 8.02 12.19 -0.39
C ILE A 181 6.77 12.87 0.19
N THR A 182 5.58 12.28 0.00
CA THR A 182 4.31 12.78 0.55
C THR A 182 4.32 12.74 2.08
N LEU A 183 4.96 11.72 2.67
CA LEU A 183 5.09 11.57 4.11
C LEU A 183 6.08 12.60 4.69
N ILE A 184 7.22 12.81 4.02
CA ILE A 184 8.20 13.84 4.40
C ILE A 184 7.52 15.22 4.36
N GLY A 185 6.80 15.52 3.28
CA GLY A 185 6.03 16.76 3.15
C GLY A 185 4.98 16.91 4.27
N ALA A 186 4.28 15.83 4.61
CA ALA A 186 3.28 15.84 5.67
C ALA A 186 3.88 16.07 7.07
N ILE A 187 5.05 15.49 7.36
CA ILE A 187 5.79 15.72 8.60
C ILE A 187 6.25 17.18 8.67
N ALA A 188 6.81 17.72 7.58
CA ALA A 188 7.25 19.11 7.51
C ALA A 188 6.08 20.09 7.75
N VAL A 189 4.96 19.89 7.05
CA VAL A 189 3.75 20.71 7.24
C VAL A 189 3.12 20.47 8.61
N GLY A 190 3.22 19.26 9.16
CA GLY A 190 2.83 18.94 10.53
C GLY A 190 3.64 19.70 11.58
N LEU A 191 4.96 19.81 11.39
CA LEU A 191 5.84 20.62 12.25
C LEU A 191 5.48 22.09 12.16
N ILE A 192 5.26 22.60 10.94
CA ILE A 192 4.83 23.99 10.71
C ILE A 192 3.53 24.26 11.46
N TRP A 193 2.55 23.36 11.33
CA TRP A 193 1.27 23.48 11.99
C TRP A 193 1.38 23.44 13.53
N GLN A 194 2.20 22.53 14.04
CA GLN A 194 2.41 22.32 15.48
C GLN A 194 3.05 23.54 16.16
N TYR A 195 3.97 24.22 15.47
CA TYR A 195 4.72 25.37 15.99
C TYR A 195 4.32 26.70 15.35
N ARG A 196 3.15 26.77 14.67
CA ARG A 196 2.72 27.90 13.84
C ARG A 196 2.84 29.27 14.51
N VAL A 197 2.51 29.38 15.80
CA VAL A 197 2.57 30.66 16.54
C VAL A 197 4.03 31.11 16.72
N GLN A 198 4.90 30.19 17.13
CA GLN A 198 6.34 30.46 17.34
C GLN A 198 7.04 30.74 16.00
N GLN A 199 6.68 29.98 14.96
CA GLN A 199 7.24 30.15 13.62
C GLN A 199 6.81 31.48 13.00
N LEU A 200 5.55 31.89 13.13
CA LEU A 200 5.09 33.20 12.64
C LEU A 200 5.83 34.35 13.33
N ALA A 201 6.11 34.23 14.63
CA ALA A 201 6.91 35.22 15.34
C ALA A 201 8.37 35.24 14.84
N PHE A 202 8.98 34.07 14.66
CA PHE A 202 10.35 33.95 14.12
C PHE A 202 10.46 34.49 12.69
N LEU A 203 9.48 34.21 11.83
CA LEU A 203 9.47 34.58 10.42
C LEU A 203 9.25 36.09 10.26
N LYS A 204 8.44 36.72 11.12
CA LYS A 204 8.32 38.18 11.20
C LYS A 204 9.64 38.85 11.60
N LYS A 205 10.39 38.24 12.52
CA LYS A 205 11.67 38.76 13.03
C LYS A 205 12.85 38.53 12.08
N ASN A 206 12.88 37.40 11.37
CA ASN A 206 14.05 36.94 10.61
C ASN A 206 13.74 36.69 9.12
N LYS A 207 13.04 37.63 8.45
CA LYS A 207 12.60 37.49 7.06
C LYS A 207 13.74 37.14 6.09
N ILE A 208 14.90 37.78 6.27
CA ILE A 208 16.09 37.58 5.41
C ILE A 208 16.66 36.17 5.58
N LEU A 209 16.81 35.70 6.82
CA LEU A 209 17.32 34.36 7.12
C LEU A 209 16.41 33.27 6.53
N VAL A 210 15.09 33.42 6.67
CA VAL A 210 14.12 32.48 6.09
C VAL A 210 14.20 32.49 4.57
N GLY A 211 14.31 33.67 3.95
CA GLY A 211 14.54 33.79 2.51
C GLY A 211 15.81 33.08 2.07
N ALA A 212 16.93 33.28 2.77
CA ALA A 212 18.20 32.62 2.48
C ALA A 212 18.12 31.09 2.62
N VAL A 213 17.46 30.57 3.65
CA VAL A 213 17.24 29.12 3.83
C VAL A 213 16.37 28.55 2.71
N LEU A 214 15.31 29.24 2.30
CA LEU A 214 14.46 28.81 1.18
C LEU A 214 15.23 28.78 -0.14
N VAL A 215 16.08 29.78 -0.40
CA VAL A 215 16.95 29.80 -1.57
C VAL A 215 17.94 28.63 -1.52
N LEU A 216 18.57 28.37 -0.37
CA LEU A 216 19.47 27.22 -0.19
C LEU A 216 18.76 25.88 -0.40
N LEU A 217 17.55 25.70 0.14
CA LEU A 217 16.76 24.49 -0.07
C LEU A 217 16.37 24.31 -1.53
N THR A 218 16.01 25.40 -2.22
CA THR A 218 15.68 25.37 -3.65
C THR A 218 16.91 25.05 -4.49
N ALA A 219 18.05 25.66 -4.18
CA ALA A 219 19.34 25.37 -4.82
C ALA A 219 19.76 23.91 -4.60
N ALA A 220 19.63 23.40 -3.36
CA ALA A 220 19.88 22.00 -3.06
C ALA A 220 18.96 21.07 -3.86
N LEU A 221 17.66 21.34 -3.93
CA LEU A 221 16.73 20.57 -4.75
C LEU A 221 17.14 20.55 -6.23
N ILE A 222 17.57 21.69 -6.78
CA ILE A 222 18.03 21.79 -8.17
C ILE A 222 19.32 20.99 -8.37
N ILE A 223 20.32 21.15 -7.49
CA ILE A 223 21.62 20.46 -7.58
C ILE A 223 21.44 18.95 -7.44
N PHE A 224 20.64 18.50 -6.46
CA PHE A 224 20.40 17.09 -6.19
C PHE A 224 19.32 16.47 -7.09
N SER A 225 18.66 17.24 -7.96
CA SER A 225 17.62 16.73 -8.88
C SER A 225 18.13 15.62 -9.82
N LYS A 226 19.38 15.74 -10.28
CA LYS A 226 20.04 14.78 -11.17
C LYS A 226 20.36 13.45 -10.44
N PRO A 227 21.10 13.45 -9.31
CA PRO A 227 21.33 12.23 -8.52
C PRO A 227 20.06 11.55 -8.03
N LEU A 228 19.02 12.33 -7.69
CA LEU A 228 17.74 11.81 -7.22
C LEU A 228 16.85 11.25 -8.35
N GLY A 229 17.32 11.29 -9.62
CA GLY A 229 16.60 10.75 -10.76
C GLY A 229 15.33 11.51 -11.13
N ILE A 230 15.12 12.74 -10.60
CA ILE A 230 13.89 13.52 -10.79
C ILE A 230 13.66 13.82 -12.28
N ASN A 231 14.72 14.13 -13.03
CA ASN A 231 14.62 14.42 -14.46
C ASN A 231 14.23 13.19 -15.29
N HIS A 232 14.74 12.01 -14.94
CA HIS A 232 14.36 10.77 -15.59
C HIS A 232 12.90 10.42 -15.28
N TYR A 233 12.49 10.57 -14.02
CA TYR A 233 11.10 10.40 -13.59
C TYR A 233 10.15 11.35 -14.32
N GLY A 234 10.54 12.63 -14.48
CA GLY A 234 9.78 13.62 -15.23
C GLY A 234 9.63 13.29 -16.72
N GLY A 235 10.68 12.72 -17.34
CA GLY A 235 10.64 12.25 -18.73
C GLY A 235 9.64 11.10 -18.93
N VAL A 236 9.75 10.04 -18.12
CA VAL A 236 8.83 8.89 -18.16
C VAL A 236 7.39 9.31 -17.88
N LEU A 237 7.17 10.20 -16.89
CA LEU A 237 5.84 10.74 -16.60
C LEU A 237 5.28 11.57 -17.76
N SER A 238 6.11 12.39 -18.41
CA SER A 238 5.71 13.22 -19.55
C SER A 238 5.25 12.39 -20.75
N GLU A 239 5.94 11.28 -21.04
CA GLU A 239 5.53 10.34 -22.09
C GLU A 239 4.18 9.70 -21.76
N HIS A 240 4.02 9.16 -20.56
CA HIS A 240 2.74 8.56 -20.15
C HIS A 240 1.60 9.57 -20.02
N PHE A 241 1.89 10.85 -19.74
CA PHE A 241 0.87 11.89 -19.76
C PHE A 241 0.28 12.14 -21.14
N LYS A 242 1.01 11.81 -22.22
CA LYS A 242 0.49 11.83 -23.59
C LYS A 242 -0.45 10.65 -23.85
N GLU A 243 -0.17 9.48 -23.28
CA GLU A 243 -0.95 8.25 -23.49
C GLU A 243 -2.30 8.22 -22.74
N ALA A 244 -2.37 8.90 -21.59
CA ALA A 244 -3.55 8.90 -20.74
C ALA A 244 -3.98 10.33 -20.40
N PRO A 245 -5.00 10.91 -21.09
CA PRO A 245 -5.51 12.24 -20.79
C PRO A 245 -5.95 12.40 -19.33
N PHE A 246 -5.92 13.64 -18.82
CA PHE A 246 -6.23 13.95 -17.41
C PHE A 246 -7.55 13.33 -16.91
N PHE A 247 -8.66 13.51 -17.66
CA PHE A 247 -9.95 12.95 -17.28
C PHE A 247 -9.97 11.42 -17.24
N LYS A 248 -9.20 10.76 -18.10
CA LYS A 248 -9.04 9.30 -18.09
C LYS A 248 -8.33 8.84 -16.82
N ARG A 249 -7.27 9.55 -16.40
CA ARG A 249 -6.54 9.27 -15.15
C ARG A 249 -7.41 9.47 -13.91
N ILE A 250 -8.20 10.54 -13.89
CA ILE A 250 -9.20 10.78 -12.83
C ILE A 250 -10.20 9.63 -12.77
N SER A 251 -10.76 9.24 -13.92
CA SER A 251 -11.71 8.13 -14.00
C SER A 251 -11.12 6.83 -13.46
N TRP A 252 -9.85 6.55 -13.75
CA TRP A 252 -9.12 5.41 -13.17
C TRP A 252 -9.01 5.51 -11.66
N ARG A 253 -8.69 6.68 -11.10
CA ARG A 253 -8.64 6.84 -9.64
C ARG A 253 -9.98 6.57 -8.98
N PHE A 254 -11.07 7.09 -9.54
CA PHE A 254 -12.40 6.81 -8.98
C PHE A 254 -12.77 5.34 -9.14
N LYS A 255 -12.44 4.69 -10.26
CA LYS A 255 -12.63 3.24 -10.40
C LYS A 255 -11.88 2.46 -9.32
N GLU A 256 -10.60 2.77 -9.08
CA GLU A 256 -9.79 2.12 -8.04
C GLU A 256 -10.41 2.31 -6.64
N TRP A 257 -10.94 3.49 -6.34
CA TRP A 257 -11.68 3.73 -5.09
C TRP A 257 -12.94 2.85 -4.97
N GLY A 258 -13.66 2.64 -6.07
CA GLY A 258 -14.77 1.71 -6.13
C GLY A 258 -14.33 0.26 -5.89
N GLU A 259 -13.23 -0.17 -6.50
CA GLU A 259 -12.67 -1.52 -6.33
C GLU A 259 -12.24 -1.79 -4.88
N ILE A 260 -11.59 -0.80 -4.25
CA ILE A 260 -11.16 -0.84 -2.85
C ILE A 260 -12.38 -0.95 -1.92
N PHE A 261 -13.40 -0.13 -2.17
CA PHE A 261 -14.58 -0.06 -1.30
C PHE A 261 -15.50 -1.27 -1.43
N ILE A 262 -15.69 -1.80 -2.65
CA ILE A 262 -16.49 -3.01 -2.90
C ILE A 262 -15.72 -4.26 -2.50
N ASN A 263 -14.39 -4.19 -2.43
CA ASN A 263 -13.48 -5.32 -2.18
C ASN A 263 -13.41 -6.32 -3.33
N THR A 264 -13.42 -5.83 -4.58
CA THR A 264 -13.22 -6.68 -5.76
C THR A 264 -12.57 -5.89 -6.89
N PRO A 265 -11.68 -6.49 -7.69
CA PRO A 265 -11.18 -5.86 -8.89
C PRO A 265 -12.30 -5.77 -9.94
N SER A 266 -12.41 -4.63 -10.62
CA SER A 266 -13.49 -4.37 -11.59
C SER A 266 -13.37 -5.30 -12.78
N ASN A 267 -12.15 -5.64 -13.18
CA ASN A 267 -11.88 -6.53 -14.32
C ASN A 267 -12.39 -7.97 -14.14
N LYS A 268 -12.73 -8.41 -12.92
CA LYS A 268 -13.35 -9.72 -12.67
C LYS A 268 -14.86 -9.68 -12.71
N VAL A 269 -15.45 -8.48 -12.67
CA VAL A 269 -16.91 -8.27 -12.64
C VAL A 269 -17.41 -7.76 -13.99
N ILE A 270 -16.65 -6.88 -14.66
CA ILE A 270 -17.04 -6.24 -15.93
C ILE A 270 -17.28 -7.27 -17.04
N ASP A 271 -16.49 -8.35 -17.06
CA ASP A 271 -16.64 -9.44 -18.04
C ASP A 271 -18.03 -10.10 -17.96
N TYR A 272 -18.72 -9.98 -16.81
CA TYR A 272 -20.06 -10.52 -16.58
C TYR A 272 -21.18 -9.47 -16.62
N VAL A 273 -20.89 -8.19 -16.38
CA VAL A 273 -21.91 -7.11 -16.19
C VAL A 273 -21.92 -6.11 -17.36
N ALA A 274 -21.32 -6.47 -18.50
CA ALA A 274 -21.13 -5.60 -19.66
C ALA A 274 -20.34 -4.32 -19.33
N LYS A 275 -20.10 -3.47 -20.34
CA LYS A 275 -19.36 -2.19 -20.20
C LYS A 275 -19.96 -1.25 -19.14
N ALA A 276 -21.24 -1.41 -18.80
CA ALA A 276 -21.90 -0.67 -17.73
C ALA A 276 -21.24 -0.90 -16.36
N GLY A 277 -20.61 -2.07 -16.14
CA GLY A 277 -19.91 -2.38 -14.89
C GLY A 277 -18.81 -1.37 -14.56
N GLU A 278 -17.98 -0.96 -15.53
CA GLU A 278 -16.89 0.00 -15.27
C GLU A 278 -17.43 1.34 -14.76
N PHE A 279 -18.52 1.81 -15.35
CA PHE A 279 -19.18 3.05 -14.96
C PHE A 279 -19.71 2.98 -13.52
N VAL A 280 -20.25 1.83 -13.10
CA VAL A 280 -20.70 1.61 -11.71
C VAL A 280 -19.54 1.75 -10.73
N PHE A 281 -18.39 1.14 -11.00
CA PHE A 281 -17.20 1.28 -10.13
C PHE A 281 -16.75 2.73 -10.02
N ILE A 282 -16.75 3.48 -11.14
CA ILE A 282 -16.40 4.90 -11.16
C ILE A 282 -17.37 5.72 -10.31
N LEU A 283 -18.69 5.52 -10.46
CA LEU A 283 -19.69 6.27 -9.69
C LEU A 283 -19.61 5.96 -8.19
N VAL A 284 -19.48 4.68 -7.83
CA VAL A 284 -19.33 4.27 -6.42
C VAL A 284 -18.07 4.88 -5.84
N GLY A 285 -16.95 4.79 -6.54
CA GLY A 285 -15.69 5.35 -6.05
C GLY A 285 -15.69 6.87 -5.97
N LEU A 286 -16.32 7.58 -6.91
CA LEU A 286 -16.53 9.02 -6.82
C LEU A 286 -17.38 9.39 -5.60
N ALA A 287 -18.51 8.72 -5.39
CA ALA A 287 -19.41 8.96 -4.26
C ALA A 287 -18.69 8.71 -2.91
N VAL A 288 -17.98 7.59 -2.80
CA VAL A 288 -17.20 7.22 -1.61
C VAL A 288 -16.07 8.22 -1.37
N PHE A 289 -15.33 8.62 -2.42
CA PHE A 289 -14.25 9.59 -2.31
C PHE A 289 -14.75 10.96 -1.84
N VAL A 290 -15.82 11.49 -2.47
CA VAL A 290 -16.41 12.78 -2.08
C VAL A 290 -16.90 12.73 -0.64
N TRP A 291 -17.62 11.67 -0.25
CA TRP A 291 -18.06 11.50 1.13
C TRP A 291 -16.87 11.42 2.10
N PHE A 292 -15.84 10.65 1.77
CA PHE A 292 -14.62 10.51 2.58
C PHE A 292 -13.92 11.85 2.79
N ILE A 293 -13.67 12.60 1.71
CA ILE A 293 -13.04 13.94 1.76
C ILE A 293 -13.89 14.92 2.57
N HIS A 294 -15.21 14.95 2.33
CA HIS A 294 -16.13 15.79 3.09
C HIS A 294 -16.01 15.52 4.60
N ARG A 295 -16.01 14.25 5.00
CA ARG A 295 -15.90 13.85 6.41
C ARG A 295 -14.51 14.10 7.01
N LEU A 296 -13.44 13.94 6.23
CA LEU A 296 -12.07 14.09 6.70
C LEU A 296 -11.68 15.57 6.92
N TYR A 297 -12.05 16.46 6.00
CA TYR A 297 -11.61 17.86 6.03
C TYR A 297 -12.67 18.84 6.52
N PHE A 298 -13.94 18.63 6.19
CA PHE A 298 -14.99 19.63 6.43
C PHE A 298 -15.80 19.37 7.70
N ARG A 299 -15.79 18.13 8.23
CA ARG A 299 -16.44 17.80 9.51
C ARG A 299 -15.42 17.77 10.64
N LYS A 300 -15.87 18.20 11.83
CA LYS A 300 -15.06 18.13 13.05
C LYS A 300 -14.76 16.66 13.36
N ASN A 301 -13.48 16.30 13.37
CA ASN A 301 -13.00 14.97 13.72
C ASN A 301 -11.69 15.09 14.52
N SER A 302 -11.30 14.02 15.20
CA SER A 302 -10.11 13.98 16.05
C SER A 302 -8.88 13.39 15.33
N ILE A 303 -8.87 13.46 13.99
CA ILE A 303 -7.76 12.95 13.18
C ILE A 303 -6.65 14.00 13.18
N PRO A 304 -5.41 13.65 13.57
CA PRO A 304 -4.27 14.56 13.55
C PRO A 304 -4.06 15.21 12.18
N PHE A 305 -3.75 16.52 12.17
CA PHE A 305 -3.60 17.29 10.93
C PHE A 305 -2.55 16.73 9.98
N PHE A 306 -1.40 16.25 10.48
CA PHE A 306 -0.35 15.71 9.62
C PHE A 306 -0.78 14.43 8.88
N ILE A 307 -1.68 13.61 9.45
CA ILE A 307 -2.27 12.45 8.75
C ILE A 307 -3.18 12.92 7.62
N LYS A 308 -3.95 14.00 7.85
CA LYS A 308 -4.75 14.64 6.80
C LYS A 308 -3.85 15.22 5.69
N ALA A 309 -2.73 15.84 6.06
CA ALA A 309 -1.76 16.35 5.09
C ALA A 309 -1.12 15.21 4.27
N TYR A 310 -0.74 14.11 4.93
CA TYR A 310 -0.22 12.92 4.26
C TYR A 310 -1.19 12.37 3.24
N PHE A 311 -2.45 12.17 3.64
CA PHE A 311 -3.49 11.69 2.73
C PHE A 311 -3.74 12.66 1.57
N LEU A 312 -3.74 13.97 1.82
CA LEU A 312 -3.89 15.00 0.78
C LEU A 312 -2.76 14.93 -0.25
N PHE A 313 -1.50 14.94 0.22
CA PHE A 313 -0.33 14.89 -0.66
C PHE A 313 -0.27 13.57 -1.42
N TYR A 314 -0.66 12.46 -0.79
CA TYR A 314 -0.79 11.17 -1.47
C TYR A 314 -1.83 11.24 -2.59
N CYS A 315 -3.02 11.79 -2.33
CA CYS A 315 -4.03 11.99 -3.37
C CYS A 315 -3.51 12.87 -4.50
N LEU A 316 -2.85 14.00 -4.21
CA LEU A 316 -2.31 14.88 -5.24
C LEU A 316 -1.34 14.15 -6.17
N ILE A 317 -0.47 13.28 -5.65
CA ILE A 317 0.40 12.46 -6.49
C ILE A 317 -0.41 11.41 -7.24
N MET A 318 -1.30 10.69 -6.57
CA MET A 318 -2.05 9.58 -7.17
C MET A 318 -2.98 10.02 -8.30
N PHE A 319 -3.67 11.16 -8.18
CA PHE A 319 -4.50 11.71 -9.26
C PHE A 319 -3.68 12.16 -10.48
N ASN A 320 -2.38 12.43 -10.28
CA ASN A 320 -1.42 12.67 -11.36
C ASN A 320 -0.63 11.42 -11.73
N TRP A 321 -0.93 10.24 -11.20
CA TRP A 321 -0.21 9.02 -11.50
C TRP A 321 -0.73 8.37 -12.79
N PRO A 322 0.14 8.02 -13.76
CA PRO A 322 -0.31 7.58 -15.07
C PRO A 322 -0.75 6.10 -15.12
N PHE A 323 -0.42 5.29 -14.13
CA PHE A 323 -0.67 3.84 -14.17
C PHE A 323 -1.99 3.47 -13.48
N ASN A 324 -2.90 2.80 -14.19
CA ASN A 324 -4.16 2.28 -13.65
C ASN A 324 -3.93 0.97 -12.89
N ASP A 325 -3.69 1.06 -11.58
CA ASP A 325 -3.49 -0.08 -10.72
C ASP A 325 -3.88 0.26 -9.27
N PRO A 326 -4.92 -0.39 -8.71
CA PRO A 326 -5.41 -0.11 -7.36
C PRO A 326 -4.35 -0.36 -6.27
N ARG A 327 -3.29 -1.13 -6.56
CA ARG A 327 -2.21 -1.39 -5.60
C ARG A 327 -1.53 -0.14 -5.09
N PHE A 328 -1.53 0.94 -5.87
CA PHE A 328 -0.93 2.19 -5.46
C PHE A 328 -1.65 2.85 -4.27
N TRP A 329 -2.86 2.42 -3.91
CA TRP A 329 -3.55 2.88 -2.71
C TRP A 329 -3.26 2.05 -1.46
N VAL A 330 -2.68 0.85 -1.60
CA VAL A 330 -2.36 -0.08 -0.49
C VAL A 330 -1.73 0.63 0.71
N PRO A 331 -0.75 1.54 0.54
CA PRO A 331 -0.12 2.16 1.69
C PRO A 331 -1.01 3.06 2.55
N VAL A 332 -2.01 3.71 1.93
CA VAL A 332 -2.92 4.63 2.62
C VAL A 332 -4.23 3.96 3.02
N MET A 333 -4.53 2.76 2.51
CA MET A 333 -5.73 1.99 2.86
C MET A 333 -5.90 1.74 4.37
N PRO A 334 -4.85 1.43 5.16
CA PRO A 334 -5.00 1.30 6.62
C PRO A 334 -5.46 2.61 7.26
N VAL A 335 -4.94 3.75 6.79
CA VAL A 335 -5.38 5.08 7.24
C VAL A 335 -6.83 5.30 6.85
N MET A 336 -7.21 4.96 5.62
CA MET A 336 -8.60 5.03 5.16
C MET A 336 -9.51 4.19 6.06
N ALA A 337 -9.17 2.93 6.35
CA ALA A 337 -9.95 2.04 7.21
C ALA A 337 -10.10 2.59 8.64
N ALA A 338 -9.02 3.09 9.25
CA ALA A 338 -9.06 3.70 10.57
C ALA A 338 -9.96 4.94 10.60
N VAL A 339 -9.85 5.80 9.57
CA VAL A 339 -10.69 6.98 9.41
C VAL A 339 -12.16 6.60 9.19
N LEU A 340 -12.43 5.62 8.32
CA LEU A 340 -13.78 5.12 8.06
C LEU A 340 -14.45 4.60 9.34
N LEU A 341 -13.75 3.79 10.13
CA LEU A 341 -14.27 3.27 11.40
C LEU A 341 -14.57 4.38 12.40
N GLN A 342 -13.67 5.35 12.51
CA GLN A 342 -13.86 6.49 13.38
C GLN A 342 -15.06 7.36 12.94
N LEU A 343 -15.22 7.57 11.63
CA LEU A 343 -16.30 8.38 11.06
C LEU A 343 -17.66 7.68 11.09
N TYR A 344 -17.69 6.36 10.88
CA TYR A 344 -18.89 5.52 10.94
C TYR A 344 -19.51 5.54 12.34
N SER A 345 -18.67 5.45 13.37
CA SER A 345 -19.09 5.51 14.77
C SER A 345 -19.78 6.84 15.14
N GLY A 346 -19.45 7.92 14.42
CA GLY A 346 -20.06 9.24 14.56
C GLY A 346 -21.05 9.60 13.45
N GLU A 347 -21.52 8.64 12.65
CA GLU A 347 -22.45 8.93 11.55
C GLU A 347 -23.89 9.05 12.04
N ARG A 348 -24.55 10.16 11.68
CA ARG A 348 -25.95 10.43 12.05
C ARG A 348 -26.93 9.99 10.96
N SER A 349 -26.49 9.96 9.71
CA SER A 349 -27.36 9.57 8.59
C SER A 349 -27.68 8.07 8.65
N GLN A 350 -28.96 7.75 8.86
CA GLN A 350 -29.44 6.37 8.88
C GLN A 350 -29.23 5.67 7.54
N ILE A 351 -29.35 6.41 6.42
CA ILE A 351 -29.13 5.89 5.07
C ILE A 351 -27.70 5.37 4.93
N VAL A 352 -26.71 6.19 5.32
CA VAL A 352 -25.29 5.80 5.26
C VAL A 352 -25.02 4.60 6.16
N ARG A 353 -25.58 4.59 7.39
CA ARG A 353 -25.41 3.46 8.31
C ARG A 353 -25.99 2.16 7.77
N ASN A 354 -27.18 2.22 7.16
CA ASN A 354 -27.83 1.07 6.54
C ASN A 354 -27.05 0.59 5.31
N LEU A 355 -26.53 1.50 4.49
CA LEU A 355 -25.68 1.16 3.36
C LEU A 355 -24.42 0.41 3.81
N PHE A 356 -23.70 0.91 4.81
CA PHE A 356 -22.54 0.20 5.38
C PHE A 356 -22.91 -1.17 5.97
N LYS A 357 -24.06 -1.28 6.65
CA LYS A 357 -24.54 -2.57 7.17
C LYS A 357 -24.84 -3.58 6.06
N ALA A 358 -25.40 -3.12 4.94
CA ALA A 358 -25.69 -3.96 3.78
C ALA A 358 -24.42 -4.36 3.01
N LEU A 359 -23.47 -3.43 2.88
CA LEU A 359 -22.22 -3.67 2.14
C LEU A 359 -21.18 -4.47 2.93
N PHE A 360 -21.18 -4.38 4.26
CA PHE A 360 -20.18 -5.06 5.09
C PHE A 360 -20.18 -6.59 4.89
N PRO A 361 -21.31 -7.32 4.87
CA PRO A 361 -21.32 -8.74 4.53
C PRO A 361 -20.76 -9.03 3.14
N VAL A 362 -21.09 -8.22 2.14
CA VAL A 362 -20.58 -8.39 0.76
C VAL A 362 -19.06 -8.19 0.73
N TYR A 363 -18.56 -7.14 1.38
CA TYR A 363 -17.13 -6.87 1.54
C TYR A 363 -16.39 -8.05 2.19
N MET A 364 -16.98 -8.61 3.25
CA MET A 364 -16.42 -9.75 3.98
C MET A 364 -16.42 -11.03 3.13
N LEU A 365 -17.49 -11.31 2.39
CA LEU A 365 -17.62 -12.49 1.53
C LEU A 365 -16.62 -12.45 0.36
N LEU A 366 -16.52 -11.31 -0.32
CA LEU A 366 -15.57 -11.13 -1.43
C LEU A 366 -14.12 -11.25 -0.97
N GLY A 367 -13.82 -10.70 0.20
CA GLY A 367 -12.50 -10.83 0.81
C GLY A 367 -12.17 -12.26 1.24
N ALA A 368 -13.12 -12.95 1.89
CA ALA A 368 -12.97 -14.36 2.25
C ALA A 368 -12.79 -15.25 1.01
N PHE A 369 -13.52 -14.96 -0.07
CA PHE A 369 -13.34 -15.63 -1.35
C PHE A 369 -11.93 -15.39 -1.92
N ALA A 370 -11.45 -14.14 -1.90
CA ALA A 370 -10.10 -13.81 -2.34
C ALA A 370 -9.02 -14.54 -1.51
N SER A 371 -9.15 -14.56 -0.19
CA SER A 371 -8.29 -15.31 0.73
C SER A 371 -8.29 -16.81 0.42
N GLY A 372 -9.47 -17.42 0.34
CA GLY A 372 -9.62 -18.83 0.03
C GLY A 372 -9.04 -19.18 -1.35
N TYR A 373 -9.24 -18.32 -2.35
CA TYR A 373 -8.70 -18.51 -3.70
C TYR A 373 -7.16 -18.42 -3.73
N ILE A 374 -6.56 -17.47 -3.02
CA ILE A 374 -5.10 -17.34 -2.94
C ILE A 374 -4.49 -18.57 -2.27
N VAL A 375 -5.01 -18.98 -1.10
CA VAL A 375 -4.57 -20.21 -0.41
C VAL A 375 -4.74 -21.43 -1.31
N TYR A 376 -5.91 -21.60 -1.93
CA TYR A 376 -6.20 -22.73 -2.81
C TYR A 376 -5.22 -22.81 -3.98
N THR A 377 -4.98 -21.69 -4.67
CA THR A 377 -4.02 -21.63 -5.78
C THR A 377 -2.59 -21.85 -5.32
N SER A 378 -2.21 -21.43 -4.12
CA SER A 378 -0.87 -21.68 -3.58
C SER A 378 -0.55 -23.18 -3.44
N PHE A 379 -1.55 -24.02 -3.15
CA PHE A 379 -1.35 -25.48 -3.05
C PHE A 379 -1.66 -26.24 -4.35
N HIS A 380 -2.30 -25.62 -5.35
CA HIS A 380 -2.61 -26.23 -6.64
C HIS A 380 -1.73 -25.68 -7.76
N LYS A 381 -0.51 -26.22 -7.90
CA LYS A 381 0.54 -25.75 -8.83
C LYS A 381 0.09 -25.59 -10.28
N GLU A 382 -0.73 -26.51 -10.80
CA GLU A 382 -1.25 -26.42 -12.16
C GLU A 382 -2.16 -25.20 -12.36
N LEU A 383 -3.10 -24.99 -11.44
CA LEU A 383 -4.00 -23.84 -11.48
C LEU A 383 -3.24 -22.54 -11.22
N PHE A 384 -2.23 -22.57 -10.33
CA PHE A 384 -1.34 -21.46 -10.07
C PHE A 384 -0.65 -21.00 -11.37
N ALA A 385 0.01 -21.90 -12.08
CA ALA A 385 0.74 -21.58 -13.32
C ALA A 385 -0.18 -20.95 -14.37
N ARG A 386 -1.44 -21.42 -14.47
CA ARG A 386 -2.44 -20.90 -15.41
C ARG A 386 -2.98 -19.52 -15.04
N THR A 387 -3.13 -19.22 -13.75
CA THR A 387 -3.88 -18.05 -13.28
C THR A 387 -3.00 -16.91 -12.77
N GLN A 388 -1.80 -17.21 -12.26
CA GLN A 388 -0.85 -16.22 -11.79
C GLN A 388 -0.48 -15.26 -12.93
N ALA A 389 -0.57 -13.95 -12.65
CA ALA A 389 -0.36 -12.89 -13.64
C ALA A 389 -1.16 -13.09 -14.95
N LYS A 390 -2.38 -13.64 -14.88
CA LYS A 390 -3.21 -14.00 -16.06
C LYS A 390 -2.53 -15.02 -16.99
N GLY A 391 -1.66 -15.87 -16.46
CA GLY A 391 -0.93 -16.90 -17.21
C GLY A 391 0.21 -16.34 -18.06
N VAL A 392 0.66 -15.10 -17.82
CA VAL A 392 1.78 -14.49 -18.56
C VAL A 392 3.06 -15.32 -18.42
N TYR A 393 3.32 -15.86 -17.23
CA TYR A 393 4.51 -16.67 -16.93
C TYR A 393 4.20 -18.17 -16.85
N ARG A 394 3.12 -18.61 -17.53
CA ARG A 394 2.61 -19.98 -17.41
C ARG A 394 3.66 -21.00 -17.80
N THR A 395 4.34 -20.80 -18.93
CA THR A 395 5.34 -21.74 -19.45
C THR A 395 6.49 -21.91 -18.46
N GLU A 396 6.98 -20.81 -17.88
CA GLU A 396 8.10 -20.81 -16.94
C GLU A 396 7.73 -21.52 -15.62
N TYR A 397 6.51 -21.31 -15.13
CA TYR A 397 5.99 -22.06 -13.97
C TYR A 397 5.80 -23.53 -14.28
N GLU A 398 5.27 -23.90 -15.45
CA GLU A 398 5.11 -25.31 -15.84
C GLU A 398 6.47 -26.01 -15.97
N MET A 399 7.45 -25.36 -16.60
CA MET A 399 8.83 -25.83 -16.65
C MET A 399 9.44 -26.01 -15.26
N HIS A 400 9.25 -25.05 -14.36
CA HIS A 400 9.78 -25.11 -12.99
C HIS A 400 9.10 -26.19 -12.13
N PHE A 401 7.77 -26.32 -12.20
CA PHE A 401 7.03 -27.28 -11.37
C PHE A 401 7.02 -28.71 -11.91
N PHE A 402 7.04 -28.89 -13.23
CA PHE A 402 6.80 -30.18 -13.88
C PHE A 402 7.92 -30.61 -14.85
N GLY A 403 8.93 -29.76 -15.07
CA GLY A 403 10.06 -30.06 -15.96
C GLY A 403 9.73 -29.98 -17.45
N LYS A 404 8.47 -29.69 -17.83
CA LYS A 404 8.02 -29.57 -19.21
C LYS A 404 6.79 -28.65 -19.32
N PRO A 405 6.56 -27.99 -20.47
CA PRO A 405 5.29 -27.32 -20.73
C PRO A 405 4.17 -28.35 -20.80
N MET A 406 3.00 -28.04 -20.24
CA MET A 406 1.85 -28.95 -20.21
C MET A 406 0.90 -28.75 -21.40
N ASN A 407 1.13 -27.76 -22.26
CA ASN A 407 0.26 -27.42 -23.38
C ASN A 407 1.07 -26.96 -24.60
N ASP A 408 0.67 -27.35 -25.81
CA ASP A 408 1.40 -27.06 -27.06
C ASP A 408 1.33 -25.59 -27.52
N THR A 409 0.56 -24.74 -26.82
CA THR A 409 0.49 -23.29 -27.06
C THR A 409 1.71 -22.52 -26.49
N THR A 410 2.84 -23.20 -26.34
CA THR A 410 4.07 -22.72 -25.70
C THR A 410 4.53 -21.41 -26.31
N LYS A 411 4.48 -20.33 -25.53
CA LYS A 411 5.23 -19.10 -25.85
C LYS A 411 6.72 -19.34 -25.56
N SER A 412 7.59 -18.62 -26.25
CA SER A 412 9.03 -18.60 -25.98
C SER A 412 9.31 -18.48 -24.48
N ILE A 413 10.18 -19.35 -23.94
CA ILE A 413 10.58 -19.33 -22.54
C ILE A 413 11.48 -18.13 -22.29
N ASP A 414 11.16 -17.30 -21.30
CA ASP A 414 12.07 -16.27 -20.81
C ASP A 414 13.12 -16.90 -19.87
N PRO A 415 14.41 -16.97 -20.27
CA PRO A 415 15.44 -17.62 -19.46
C PRO A 415 15.68 -16.92 -18.11
N PHE A 416 15.48 -15.60 -18.04
CA PHE A 416 15.66 -14.84 -16.82
C PHE A 416 14.56 -15.16 -15.81
N VAL A 417 13.30 -15.20 -16.27
CA VAL A 417 12.17 -15.57 -15.41
C VAL A 417 12.34 -16.99 -14.87
N LEU A 418 12.71 -17.95 -15.72
CA LEU A 418 12.97 -19.32 -15.28
C LEU A 418 14.14 -19.40 -14.28
N HIS A 419 15.21 -18.64 -14.49
CA HIS A 419 16.33 -18.54 -13.55
C HIS A 419 15.87 -18.05 -12.16
N VAL A 420 15.06 -16.99 -12.12
CA VAL A 420 14.50 -16.44 -10.87
C VAL A 420 13.66 -17.49 -10.14
N LEU A 421 12.81 -18.24 -10.85
CA LEU A 421 12.01 -19.31 -10.25
C LEU A 421 12.88 -20.42 -9.67
N GLN A 422 13.81 -20.95 -10.46
CA GLN A 422 14.70 -22.05 -10.02
C GLN A 422 15.56 -21.66 -8.81
N LYS A 423 15.94 -20.39 -8.71
CA LYS A 423 16.82 -19.89 -7.66
C LYS A 423 16.08 -19.49 -6.38
N TYR A 424 14.91 -18.84 -6.48
CA TYR A 424 14.27 -18.17 -5.34
C TYR A 424 12.90 -18.73 -4.94
N ASP A 425 12.29 -19.61 -5.73
CA ASP A 425 11.21 -20.48 -5.23
C ASP A 425 11.80 -21.58 -4.35
#